data_AF-U5DDE6-F1
#
_entry.id   AF-U5DDE6-F1
#
_cell.length_a   1.000
_cell.length_b   1.000
_cell.length_c   1.000
_cell.angle_alpha   90.00
_cell.angle_beta   90.00
_cell.angle_gamma   90.00
#
_symmetry.space_group_name_H-M   'P 1'
#
loop_
_entity.id
_entity.type
_entity.pdbx_description
1 polymer ?
#
loop_
_entity_poly.entity_id
_entity_poly.type
_entity_poly.pdbx_seq_one_letter_code
_entity_poly.pdbx_strand_id
1 'polypeptide(L)' 'MSDPPETSENIPTPEPSVSPALAEPKFGFHIYAERLNGRAAMIGIAVILAIEYFTGKGLLTWLGLR' A
#
# COMPACT_ATOMS: atom_id res chain seq x y z
N MET A 1 19.97 64.37 -12.69
CA MET A 1 19.79 62.93 -12.97
C MET A 1 19.30 62.33 -11.68
N SER A 2 18.02 62.03 -11.63
CA SER A 2 17.27 61.65 -10.44
C SER A 2 17.49 60.17 -10.16
N ASP A 3 17.84 59.80 -8.93
CA ASP A 3 17.48 58.46 -8.48
C ASP A 3 15.99 58.46 -8.12
N PRO A 4 15.24 57.45 -8.57
CA PRO A 4 14.27 56.84 -7.67
C PRO A 4 14.28 55.29 -7.74
N PRO A 5 13.64 54.65 -6.75
CA PRO A 5 14.00 53.33 -6.23
C PRO A 5 13.11 52.24 -6.81
N GLU A 6 13.66 51.03 -6.99
CA GLU A 6 12.82 49.84 -7.16
C GLU A 6 13.34 48.70 -6.28
N THR A 7 12.90 48.74 -5.02
CA THR A 7 12.62 47.55 -4.25
C THR A 7 11.48 46.82 -4.96
N SER A 8 11.80 45.96 -5.93
CA SER A 8 10.85 45.01 -6.50
C SER A 8 10.73 43.83 -5.54
N GLU A 9 9.77 43.93 -4.62
CA GLU A 9 9.23 42.77 -3.92
C GLU A 9 8.75 41.75 -4.96
N ASN A 10 9.59 40.76 -5.26
CA ASN A 10 9.15 39.59 -6.02
C ASN A 10 8.29 38.74 -5.08
N ILE A 11 6.99 39.05 -5.07
CA ILE A 11 5.95 38.22 -4.46
C ILE A 11 6.02 36.84 -5.13
N PRO A 12 6.22 35.73 -4.37
CA PRO A 12 6.20 34.41 -4.97
C PRO A 12 4.80 34.14 -5.50
N THR A 13 4.67 34.10 -6.84
CA THR A 13 3.50 33.54 -7.52
C THR A 13 3.26 32.13 -6.99
N PRO A 14 2.07 31.79 -6.46
CA PRO A 14 1.77 30.41 -6.15
C PRO A 14 1.60 29.65 -7.47
N GLU A 15 2.63 28.91 -7.89
CA GLU A 15 2.50 27.96 -9.00
C GLU A 15 1.47 26.89 -8.63
N PRO A 16 0.33 26.77 -9.34
CA PRO A 16 -0.50 25.59 -9.22
C PRO A 16 0.02 24.59 -10.26
N SER A 17 1.03 23.79 -9.89
CA SER A 17 1.48 22.68 -10.73
C SER A 17 1.76 21.41 -9.92
N VAL A 18 0.97 21.18 -8.88
CA VAL A 18 0.65 19.80 -8.52
C VAL A 18 -0.51 19.41 -9.40
N SER A 19 -0.21 18.95 -10.62
CA SER A 19 -1.04 17.91 -11.20
C SER A 19 -1.08 16.81 -10.15
N PRO A 20 -2.24 16.47 -9.53
CA PRO A 20 -2.27 15.34 -8.65
C PRO A 20 -1.84 14.17 -9.51
N ALA A 21 -0.62 13.69 -9.29
CA ALA A 21 -0.15 12.44 -9.83
C ALA A 21 -1.17 11.43 -9.33
N LEU A 22 -2.14 11.10 -10.18
CA LEU A 22 -3.08 10.04 -9.92
C LEU A 22 -2.18 8.87 -9.64
N ALA A 23 -2.08 8.47 -8.38
CA ALA A 23 -1.28 7.34 -7.98
C ALA A 23 -1.84 6.20 -8.82
N GLU A 24 -1.12 5.85 -9.90
CA GLU A 24 -1.57 4.83 -10.83
C GLU A 24 -1.99 3.64 -9.98
N PRO A 25 -3.16 3.06 -10.26
CA PRO A 25 -3.67 2.02 -9.41
C PRO A 25 -2.61 0.91 -9.38
N LYS A 26 -1.98 0.69 -8.22
CA LYS A 26 -0.86 -0.25 -8.02
C LYS A 26 -1.39 -1.68 -8.13
N PHE A 27 -1.79 -2.07 -9.33
CA PHE A 27 -2.17 -3.42 -9.69
C PHE A 27 -0.90 -4.21 -10.02
N GLY A 28 -0.83 -5.44 -9.52
CA GLY A 28 0.29 -6.34 -9.73
C GLY A 28 1.15 -6.56 -8.49
N PHE A 29 2.31 -7.18 -8.70
CA PHE A 29 3.26 -7.48 -7.64
C PHE A 29 4.09 -6.24 -7.30
N HIS A 30 3.63 -5.49 -6.29
CA HIS A 30 4.36 -4.37 -5.72
C HIS A 30 4.57 -4.63 -4.22
N ILE A 31 5.65 -4.11 -3.64
CA ILE A 31 6.03 -4.26 -2.22
C ILE A 31 4.87 -4.15 -1.21
N TYR A 32 3.87 -3.29 -1.45
CA TYR A 32 2.69 -3.21 -0.59
C TYR A 32 1.83 -4.48 -0.65
N ALA A 33 1.54 -4.97 -1.85
CA ALA A 33 0.78 -6.20 -2.08
C ALA A 33 1.53 -7.43 -1.52
N GLU A 34 2.86 -7.49 -1.68
CA GLU A 34 3.68 -8.55 -1.11
C GLU A 34 3.60 -8.59 0.41
N ARG A 35 3.71 -7.42 1.07
CA ARG A 35 3.60 -7.32 2.54
C ARG A 35 2.21 -7.69 3.02
N LEU A 36 1.15 -7.30 2.30
CA LEU A 36 -0.22 -7.69 2.63
C LEU A 36 -0.44 -9.19 2.46
N ASN A 37 -0.04 -9.75 1.32
CA ASN A 37 -0.18 -11.18 1.03
C ASN A 37 0.62 -12.02 2.03
N GLY A 38 1.83 -11.60 2.40
CA GLY A 38 2.62 -12.28 3.43
C GLY A 38 1.93 -12.30 4.80
N ARG A 39 1.27 -11.21 5.20
CA ARG A 39 0.47 -11.16 6.44
C ARG A 39 -0.76 -12.05 6.36
N ALA A 40 -1.48 -11.99 5.25
CA ALA A 40 -2.63 -12.86 5.00
C ALA A 40 -2.23 -14.34 5.05
N ALA A 41 -1.06 -14.70 4.51
CA ALA A 41 -0.53 -16.06 4.59
C ALA A 41 -0.20 -16.49 6.02
N MET A 42 0.44 -15.63 6.82
CA MET A 42 0.70 -15.93 8.24
C MET A 42 -0.59 -16.17 9.02
N ILE A 43 -1.62 -15.35 8.79
CA ILE A 43 -2.95 -15.52 9.40
C ILE A 43 -3.60 -16.82 8.89
N GLY A 44 -3.52 -17.10 7.58
CA GLY A 44 -4.08 -18.30 6.97
C GLY A 44 -3.51 -19.58 7.58
N ILE A 45 -2.19 -19.67 7.77
CA ILE A 45 -1.56 -20.81 8.42
C ILE A 45 -2.04 -20.95 9.87
N ALA A 46 -2.08 -19.85 10.63
CA ALA A 46 -2.55 -19.89 12.02
C ALA A 46 -4.00 -20.38 12.14
N VAL A 47 -4.88 -19.93 11.25
CA VAL A 47 -6.28 -20.36 11.19
C VAL A 47 -6.38 -21.84 10.80
N ILE A 48 -5.60 -22.31 9.83
CA ILE A 48 -5.57 -23.72 9.43
C ILE A 48 -5.20 -24.61 10.62
N LEU A 49 -4.13 -24.25 11.35
CA LEU A 49 -3.69 -24.98 12.53
C LEU A 49 -4.76 -24.97 13.64
N ALA A 50 -5.41 -23.83 13.86
CA ALA A 50 -6.50 -23.73 14.83
C ALA A 50 -7.67 -24.66 14.46
N ILE A 51 -8.11 -24.66 13.20
CA ILE A 51 -9.20 -25.52 12.73
C ILE A 51 -8.81 -27.00 12.86
N GLU A 52 -7.58 -27.37 12.48
CA GLU A 52 -7.07 -28.73 12.63
C GLU A 52 -7.07 -29.17 14.10
N TYR A 53 -6.66 -28.29 15.01
CA TYR A 53 -6.69 -28.56 16.45
C TYR A 53 -8.11 -28.78 16.98
N PHE A 54 -9.07 -27.91 16.63
CA PHE A 54 -10.45 -28.06 17.11
C PHE A 54 -11.21 -29.21 16.47
N THR A 55 -10.94 -29.51 15.19
CA THR A 55 -11.68 -30.54 14.44
C THR A 55 -11.03 -31.92 14.57
N GLY A 56 -9.73 -31.98 14.89
CA GLY A 56 -8.93 -33.21 14.86
C GLY A 56 -8.75 -33.81 13.45
N LYS A 57 -9.17 -33.09 12.41
CA LYS A 57 -9.07 -33.49 11.01
C LYS A 57 -8.14 -32.52 10.29
N GLY A 58 -7.10 -33.05 9.67
CA GLY A 58 -6.12 -32.26 8.94
C GLY A 58 -6.69 -31.73 7.63
N LEU A 59 -6.10 -30.65 7.12
CA LEU A 59 -6.54 -29.98 5.89
C LEU A 59 -6.67 -30.94 4.69
N LEU A 60 -5.77 -31.93 4.61
CA LEU A 60 -5.75 -32.95 3.55
C LEU A 60 -7.02 -33.82 3.54
N THR A 61 -7.61 -34.08 4.72
CA THR A 61 -8.87 -34.84 4.84
C THR A 61 -10.04 -34.10 4.20
N TRP A 62 -10.03 -32.77 4.25
CA TRP A 62 -11.05 -31.93 3.61
C TRP A 62 -10.89 -31.90 2.09
N LEU A 63 -9.66 -32.06 1.61
CA LEU A 63 -9.35 -32.15 0.19
C LEU A 63 -9.57 -33.57 -0.38
N GLY A 64 -10.11 -34.50 0.43
CA GLY A 64 -10.38 -35.89 0.02
C GLY A 64 -9.14 -36.78 -0.05
N LEU A 65 -8.00 -36.31 0.47
CA LEU A 65 -6.72 -37.01 0.47
C LEU A 65 -6.44 -37.56 1.88
N ARG A 66 -7.15 -38.61 2.27
CA ARG A 66 -6.84 -39.51 3.40
C ARG A 66 -7.56 -40.83 3.26
#